data_AF-A0A2N8P8V4-F1
#
_entry.id   AF-A0A2N8P8V4-F1
#
_cell.length_a   1.000
_cell.length_b   1.000
_cell.length_c   1.000
_cell.angle_alpha   90.00
_cell.angle_beta   90.00
_cell.angle_gamma   90.00
#
_symmetry.space_group_name_H-M   'P 1'
#
loop_
_entity.id
_entity.type
_entity.pdbx_description
1 polymer ?
#
loop_
_entity_poly.entity_id
_entity_poly.type
_entity_poly.pdbx_seq_one_letter_code
_entity_poly.pdbx_strand_id
1 'polypeptide(L)' 'MSATESTSYITHHLKLVGRPDQLFTEVALSLIHTTSRGCPLAVNNLALQSLVAAFATGKNLVDDTSARAAVSEVVD' A
#
# COMPACT_ATOMS: atom_id res chain seq x y z
N MET A 1 -0.28 13.69 5.65
CA MET A 1 -0.84 12.64 6.53
C MET A 1 0.30 12.07 7.35
N SER A 2 0.09 11.79 8.64
CA SER A 2 1.00 10.99 9.46
C SER A 2 0.99 9.51 9.02
N ALA A 3 1.93 8.72 9.54
CA ALA A 3 1.96 7.27 9.29
C ALA A 3 0.65 6.59 9.73
N THR A 4 0.15 6.92 10.92
CA THR A 4 -1.10 6.38 11.46
C THR A 4 -2.31 6.77 10.63
N GLU A 5 -2.36 8.01 10.13
CA GLU A 5 -3.42 8.47 9.22
C GLU A 5 -3.34 7.76 7.87
N SER A 6 -2.14 7.50 7.36
CA SER A 6 -1.93 6.78 6.09
C SER A 6 -2.42 5.33 6.19
N THR A 7 -2.08 4.65 7.29
CA THR A 7 -2.57 3.30 7.58
C THR A 7 -4.08 3.27 7.75
N SER A 8 -4.63 4.23 8.51
CA SER A 8 -6.09 4.36 8.72
C SER A 8 -6.82 4.61 7.40
N TYR A 9 -6.25 5.43 6.53
CA TYR A 9 -6.79 5.72 5.20
C TYR A 9 -6.86 4.48 4.31
N ILE A 10 -5.77 3.73 4.19
CA ILE A 10 -5.74 2.48 3.41
C ILE A 10 -6.74 1.48 4.00
N THR A 11 -6.73 1.31 5.31
CA THR A 11 -7.63 0.37 6.01
C THR A 11 -9.10 0.76 5.82
N HIS A 12 -9.41 2.05 5.85
CA HIS A 12 -10.76 2.55 5.60
C HIS A 12 -11.22 2.22 4.17
N HIS A 13 -10.37 2.45 3.17
CA HIS A 13 -10.67 2.09 1.78
C HIS A 13 -10.90 0.59 1.60
N LEU A 14 -10.10 -0.25 2.24
CA LEU A 14 -10.28 -1.71 2.22
C LEU A 14 -11.62 -2.15 2.83
N LYS A 15 -12.02 -1.53 3.94
CA LYS A 15 -13.34 -1.76 4.56
C LYS A 15 -14.49 -1.34 3.64
N LEU A 16 -14.37 -0.22 2.94
CA LEU A 16 -15.40 0.26 2.01
C LEU A 16 -15.67 -0.74 0.86
N VAL A 17 -14.63 -1.42 0.39
CA VAL A 17 -14.75 -2.45 -0.67
C VAL A 17 -15.08 -3.84 -0.12
N GLY A 18 -15.43 -3.95 1.16
CA GLY A 18 -15.84 -5.22 1.78
C GLY A 18 -14.69 -6.18 2.09
N ARG A 19 -13.45 -5.69 2.13
CA ARG A 19 -12.25 -6.48 2.50
C ARG A 19 -11.66 -5.96 3.81
N PRO A 20 -12.24 -6.29 4.97
CA PRO A 20 -11.67 -5.90 6.26
C PRO A 20 -10.39 -6.68 6.61
N ASP A 21 -10.08 -7.73 5.84
CA ASP A 21 -8.91 -8.58 6.02
C ASP A 21 -7.62 -7.77 5.90
N GLN A 22 -6.61 -8.15 6.67
CA GLN A 22 -5.30 -7.52 6.58
C GLN A 22 -4.64 -7.90 5.25
N LEU A 23 -4.69 -6.99 4.27
CA LEU A 23 -4.04 -7.14 2.96
C LEU A 23 -2.65 -6.52 2.88
N PHE A 24 -2.26 -5.73 3.88
CA PHE A 24 -0.94 -5.10 3.95
C PHE A 24 -0.23 -5.47 5.25
N THR A 25 1.05 -5.78 5.13
CA THR A 25 1.96 -5.85 6.28
C THR A 25 2.24 -4.45 6.82
N GLU A 26 2.58 -4.35 8.11
CA GLU A 26 2.98 -3.07 8.72
C GLU A 26 4.21 -2.47 8.03
N VAL A 27 5.15 -3.32 7.59
CA VAL A 27 6.35 -2.90 6.86
C VAL A 27 5.99 -2.28 5.51
N ALA A 28 5.06 -2.89 4.76
CA ALA A 28 4.58 -2.32 3.50
C ALA A 28 3.87 -0.97 3.70
N LEU A 29 3.04 -0.85 4.74
CA LEU A 29 2.36 0.41 5.08
C LEU A 29 3.35 1.52 5.43
N SER A 30 4.38 1.19 6.21
CA SER A 30 5.47 2.12 6.56
C SER A 30 6.24 2.58 5.31
N LEU A 31 6.55 1.67 4.39
CA LEU A 31 7.23 1.99 3.14
C LEU A 31 6.39 2.88 2.23
N ILE A 32 5.10 2.56 2.08
CA ILE A 32 4.14 3.37 1.30
C ILE A 32 4.06 4.78 1.89
N HIS A 33 3.93 4.92 3.22
CA HIS A 33 3.91 6.22 3.87
C HIS A 33 5.19 7.02 3.64
N THR A 34 6.35 6.39 3.84
CA THR A 34 7.65 7.02 3.69
C THR A 34 7.88 7.51 2.26
N THR A 35 7.53 6.68 1.27
CA THR A 35 7.71 7.00 -0.14
C THR A 35 6.73 8.07 -0.63
N SER A 36 5.45 7.97 -0.23
CA SER A 36 4.43 8.96 -0.57
C SER A 36 4.60 10.29 0.16
N ARG A 37 5.46 10.36 1.19
CA ARG A 37 5.59 11.49 2.11
C ARG A 37 4.25 11.90 2.74
N GLY A 38 3.35 10.93 2.91
CA GLY A 38 1.99 11.15 3.42
C GLY A 38 1.10 11.99 2.52
N CYS A 39 1.38 12.08 1.21
CA CYS A 39 0.49 12.68 0.22
C CYS A 39 -0.64 11.68 -0.13
N PRO A 40 -1.93 12.02 0.08
CA PRO A 40 -3.04 11.07 -0.11
C PRO A 40 -3.08 10.41 -1.49
N LEU A 41 -2.85 11.19 -2.56
CA LEU A 41 -2.86 10.68 -3.94
C LEU A 41 -1.73 9.66 -4.15
N ALA A 42 -0.52 9.97 -3.67
CA ALA A 42 0.62 9.06 -3.78
C ALA A 42 0.44 7.80 -2.93
N VAL A 43 -0.12 7.92 -1.72
CA VAL A 43 -0.48 6.77 -0.86
C VAL A 43 -1.42 5.84 -1.61
N ASN A 44 -2.48 6.38 -2.22
CA ASN A 44 -3.47 5.58 -2.95
C ASN A 44 -2.85 4.87 -4.17
N ASN A 45 -2.06 5.58 -4.97
CA ASN A 45 -1.44 5.01 -6.18
C ASN A 45 -0.44 3.90 -5.81
N LEU A 46 0.43 4.14 -4.83
CA LEU A 46 1.39 3.14 -4.36
C LEU A 46 0.68 1.93 -3.76
N ALA A 47 -0.38 2.11 -2.98
CA ALA A 47 -1.16 1.01 -2.42
C ALA A 47 -1.80 0.15 -3.52
N LEU A 48 -2.36 0.78 -4.57
CA LEU A 48 -2.95 0.08 -5.71
C LEU A 48 -1.89 -0.72 -6.49
N GLN A 49 -0.77 -0.10 -6.84
CA GLN A 49 0.34 -0.79 -7.53
C GLN A 49 0.91 -1.94 -6.69
N SER A 50 1.01 -1.75 -5.36
CA SER A 50 1.48 -2.80 -4.47
C SER A 50 0.55 -4.01 -4.43
N LEU A 51 -0.78 -3.77 -4.50
CA LEU A 51 -1.78 -4.85 -4.63
C LEU A 51 -1.63 -5.60 -5.96
N VAL A 52 -1.39 -4.87 -7.07
CA VAL A 52 -1.16 -5.48 -8.38
C VAL A 52 0.13 -6.32 -8.37
N ALA A 53 1.21 -5.81 -7.78
CA ALA A 53 2.47 -6.54 -7.66
C ALA A 53 2.34 -7.81 -6.79
N ALA A 54 1.61 -7.72 -5.67
CA ALA A 54 1.32 -8.89 -4.85
C ALA A 54 0.49 -9.93 -5.62
N PHE A 55 -0.54 -9.48 -6.35
CA PHE A 55 -1.35 -10.36 -7.20
C PHE A 55 -0.52 -11.04 -8.29
N ALA A 56 0.33 -10.29 -9.00
CA ALA A 56 1.20 -10.81 -10.05
C ALA A 56 2.19 -11.88 -9.54
N THR A 57 2.56 -11.81 -8.26
CA THR A 57 3.44 -12.79 -7.59
C THR A 57 2.68 -13.90 -6.86
N GLY A 58 1.35 -13.95 -6.98
CA GLY A 58 0.51 -14.96 -6.34
C GLY A 58 0.41 -14.83 -4.82
N LYS A 59 0.74 -13.66 -4.26
CA LYS A 59 0.69 -13.40 -2.81
C LYS A 59 -0.67 -12.87 -2.42
N ASN A 60 -1.19 -13.38 -1.29
CA ASN A 60 -2.43 -12.88 -0.69
C ASN A 60 -2.22 -11.66 0.20
N LEU A 61 -0.97 -11.28 0.47
CA LEU A 61 -0.59 -10.21 1.37
C LEU A 61 0.47 -9.32 0.72
N VAL A 62 0.25 -8.00 0.75
CA VAL A 62 1.24 -7.00 0.33
C VAL A 62 2.33 -6.91 1.40
N ASP A 63 3.49 -7.46 1.04
CA ASP A 63 4.71 -7.37 1.81
C ASP A 63 5.62 -6.24 1.30
N ASP A 64 6.75 -6.07 1.97
CA ASP A 64 7.74 -5.07 1.61
C ASP A 64 8.25 -5.23 0.17
N THR A 65 8.43 -6.47 -0.32
CA THR A 65 8.87 -6.70 -1.70
C THR A 65 7.87 -6.21 -2.74
N SER A 66 6.58 -6.42 -2.48
CA SER A 66 5.49 -5.97 -3.37
C SER A 66 5.38 -4.45 -3.34
N ALA A 67 5.54 -3.83 -2.15
CA ALA A 67 5.57 -2.39 -2.01
C ALA A 67 6.79 -1.75 -2.69
N ARG A 68 7.99 -2.35 -2.59
CA ARG A 68 9.18 -1.88 -3.32
C ARG A 68 9.02 -1.95 -4.84
N ALA A 69 8.38 -2.99 -5.35
CA ALA A 69 8.08 -3.09 -6.78
C ALA A 69 7.22 -1.91 -7.26
N ALA A 70 6.18 -1.56 -6.50
CA ALA A 70 5.33 -0.40 -6.78
C ALA A 70 6.10 0.93 -6.75
N VAL A 71 7.08 1.09 -5.87
CA VAL A 71 7.93 2.29 -5.84
C VAL A 71 8.80 2.39 -7.10
N SER A 72 9.37 1.27 -7.57
CA SER A 72 10.23 1.27 -8.76
C SER A 72 9.49 1.74 -10.00
N GLU A 73 8.23 1.33 -10.17
CA GLU A 73 7.39 1.70 -11.32
C GLU A 73 6.97 3.19 -11.36
N VAL A 74 7.12 3.93 -10.26
CA VAL A 74 6.79 5.36 -10.19
C VAL A 74 8.00 6.24 -10.55
N VAL A 75 9.22 5.68 -10.50
CA VAL A 75 10.47 6.41 -10.72
C VAL A 75 10.99 6.25 -12.16
N ASP A 76 10.48 5.26 -12.91
CA ASP A 76 10.66 5.11 -14.36
C ASP A 76 9.56 5.83 -15.16
#